data_AF-A0A7S1G7N2-F1
#
_entry.id   AF-A0A7S1G7N2-F1
#
_cell.length_a   1.000
_cell.length_b   1.000
_cell.length_c   1.000
_cell.angle_alpha   90.00
_cell.angle_beta   90.00
_cell.angle_gamma   90.00
#
_symmetry.space_group_name_H-M   'P 1'
#
loop_
_entity.id
_entity.type
_entity.pdbx_description
1 polymer ?
#
loop_
_entity_poly.entity_id
_entity_poly.type
_entity_poly.pdbx_seq_one_letter_code
_entity_poly.pdbx_strand_id
1 'polypeptide(L)'
;VRPGMASADIIRVLGGVVKPRKIGRIREVLKRRRGGLALVLENVHDVHNVAACLRSADAFGVQHVHVIDTIDAARGALATTSAGAERWLTLHHHASARNCMEALLGDGYAVLASDLSEGSRPLGDVLEELVGAPDG
;
A
#
# COMPACT_ATOMS: atom_id res chain seq x y z
N VAL A 1 -15.09 12.53 -10.39
CA VAL A 1 -13.86 13.20 -9.90
C VAL A 1 -12.80 13.06 -10.98
N ARG A 2 -12.05 14.13 -11.31
CA ARG A 2 -10.98 14.04 -12.33
C ARG A 2 -9.73 13.39 -11.74
N PRO A 3 -8.96 12.59 -12.51
CA PRO A 3 -7.65 12.09 -12.07
C PRO A 3 -6.73 13.24 -11.66
N GLY A 4 -5.89 13.03 -10.64
CA GLY A 4 -4.91 14.03 -10.17
C GLY A 4 -5.45 15.12 -9.25
N MET A 5 -6.73 15.06 -8.86
CA MET A 5 -7.29 16.03 -7.91
C MET A 5 -6.76 15.81 -6.50
N ALA A 6 -6.29 16.88 -5.84
CA ALA A 6 -5.82 16.81 -4.47
C ALA A 6 -6.94 16.39 -3.51
N SER A 7 -6.60 15.62 -2.48
CA SER A 7 -7.60 15.12 -1.51
C SER A 7 -8.36 16.25 -0.81
N ALA A 8 -7.73 17.42 -0.63
CA ALA A 8 -8.38 18.61 -0.07
C ALA A 8 -9.55 19.11 -0.94
N ASP A 9 -9.39 19.10 -2.27
CA ASP A 9 -10.43 19.52 -3.20
C ASP A 9 -11.59 18.52 -3.24
N ILE A 10 -11.29 17.22 -3.19
CA ILE A 10 -12.30 16.17 -3.10
C ILE A 10 -13.12 16.34 -1.81
N ILE A 11 -12.45 16.54 -0.67
CA ILE A 11 -13.12 16.76 0.61
C ILE A 11 -14.01 18.01 0.58
N ARG A 12 -13.57 19.08 -0.08
CA ARG A 12 -14.36 20.31 -0.24
C ARG A 12 -15.66 20.03 -1.00
N VAL A 13 -15.59 19.29 -2.12
CA VAL A 13 -16.78 18.91 -2.90
C VAL A 13 -17.72 18.02 -2.07
N LEU A 14 -17.16 17.04 -1.35
CA LEU A 14 -17.95 16.12 -0.53
C LEU A 14 -18.63 16.79 0.67
N GLY A 15 -18.11 17.92 1.15
CA GLY A 15 -18.66 18.65 2.30
C GLY A 15 -20.10 19.11 2.13
N GLY A 16 -20.58 19.31 0.88
CA GLY A 16 -21.96 19.68 0.60
C GLY A 16 -22.96 18.51 0.60
N VAL A 17 -22.49 17.27 0.62
CA VAL A 17 -23.34 16.06 0.47
C VAL A 17 -23.13 15.01 1.57
N VAL A 18 -22.01 15.06 2.28
CA VAL A 18 -21.64 14.10 3.32
C VAL A 18 -21.75 14.73 4.72
N LYS A 19 -22.30 13.97 5.69
CA LYS A 19 -22.41 14.42 7.09
C LYS A 19 -21.06 14.88 7.66
N PRO A 20 -21.01 15.97 8.46
CA PRO A 20 -19.77 16.51 9.01
C PRO A 20 -18.90 15.48 9.76
N ARG A 21 -19.52 14.58 10.53
CA ARG A 21 -18.82 13.48 11.23
C ARG A 21 -18.04 12.58 10.27
N LYS A 22 -18.62 12.23 9.10
CA LYS A 22 -17.94 11.39 8.11
C LYS A 22 -16.78 12.15 7.44
N ILE A 23 -16.96 13.44 7.14
CA ILE A 23 -15.89 14.30 6.62
C ILE A 23 -14.72 14.40 7.61
N GLY A 24 -15.01 14.57 8.90
CA GLY A 24 -13.99 14.57 9.96
C GLY A 24 -13.17 13.28 9.98
N ARG A 25 -13.84 12.12 9.88
CA ARG A 25 -13.19 10.81 9.82
C ARG A 25 -12.30 10.64 8.58
N ILE A 26 -12.77 11.09 7.40
CA ILE A 26 -11.98 11.05 6.16
C ILE A 26 -10.69 11.87 6.31
N ARG A 27 -10.78 13.07 6.88
CA ARG A 27 -9.59 13.91 7.14
C ARG A 27 -8.62 13.25 8.10
N GLU A 28 -9.12 12.61 9.17
CA GLU A 28 -8.28 11.90 10.13
C GLU A 28 -7.50 10.76 9.47
N VAL A 29 -8.17 9.95 8.64
CA VAL A 29 -7.54 8.84 7.92
C VAL A 29 -6.49 9.34 6.94
N LEU A 30 -6.81 10.36 6.13
CA LEU A 30 -5.88 10.92 5.16
C LEU A 30 -4.60 11.48 5.80
N LYS A 31 -4.71 12.08 6.99
CA LYS A 31 -3.53 12.56 7.75
C LYS A 31 -2.59 11.43 8.18
N ARG A 32 -3.09 10.19 8.29
CA ARG A 32 -2.31 9.03 8.71
C ARG A 32 -1.80 8.20 7.54
N ARG A 33 -2.15 8.56 6.29
CA ARG A 33 -1.64 7.87 5.11
C ARG A 33 -0.17 8.21 4.89
N ARG A 34 0.64 7.19 4.63
CA ARG A 34 2.09 7.30 4.38
C ARG A 34 2.34 7.22 2.88
N GLY A 35 2.48 8.38 2.23
CA GLY A 35 2.69 8.45 0.77
C GLY A 35 4.04 7.88 0.31
N GLY A 36 5.06 7.88 1.17
CA GLY A 36 6.41 7.41 0.85
C GLY A 36 6.65 5.91 1.03
N LEU A 37 5.63 5.11 1.34
CA LEU A 37 5.77 3.67 1.57
C LEU A 37 4.76 2.89 0.72
N ALA A 38 5.28 1.93 -0.05
CA ALA A 38 4.50 0.96 -0.81
C ALA A 38 4.82 -0.47 -0.34
N LEU A 39 3.85 -1.36 -0.41
CA LEU A 39 4.03 -2.79 -0.10
C LEU A 39 4.05 -3.58 -1.40
N VAL A 40 5.00 -4.50 -1.57
CA VAL A 40 5.03 -5.45 -2.70
C VAL A 40 4.71 -6.85 -2.17
N LEU A 41 3.77 -7.53 -2.82
CA LEU A 41 3.43 -8.93 -2.57
C LEU A 41 3.78 -9.72 -3.82
N GLU A 42 4.77 -10.61 -3.71
CA GLU A 42 5.22 -11.46 -4.80
C GLU A 42 4.95 -12.92 -4.47
N ASN A 43 4.28 -13.62 -5.39
CA ASN A 43 4.07 -15.07 -5.34
C ASN A 43 3.44 -15.59 -4.02
N VAL A 44 2.54 -14.81 -3.39
CA VAL A 44 1.85 -15.22 -2.16
C VAL A 44 0.66 -16.13 -2.52
N HIS A 45 0.85 -17.44 -2.36
CA HIS A 45 -0.13 -18.46 -2.76
C HIS A 45 -1.39 -18.53 -1.88
N ASP A 46 -1.29 -18.19 -0.59
CA ASP A 46 -2.43 -18.25 0.35
C ASP A 46 -3.20 -16.92 0.37
N VAL A 47 -4.47 -16.99 -0.01
CA VAL A 47 -5.41 -15.86 -0.02
C VAL A 47 -5.56 -15.22 1.37
N HIS A 48 -5.46 -15.99 2.45
CA HIS A 48 -5.54 -15.47 3.82
C HIS A 48 -4.32 -14.63 4.19
N ASN A 49 -3.14 -14.99 3.69
CA ASN A 49 -1.92 -14.21 3.88
C ASN A 49 -2.01 -12.90 3.10
N VAL A 50 -2.45 -12.94 1.85
CA VAL A 50 -2.71 -11.71 1.08
C VAL A 50 -3.71 -10.81 1.82
N ALA A 51 -4.84 -11.36 2.28
CA ALA A 51 -5.83 -10.60 3.04
C ALA A 51 -5.29 -10.01 4.36
N ALA A 52 -4.42 -10.74 5.07
CA ALA A 52 -3.75 -10.24 6.27
C ALA A 52 -2.78 -9.09 5.96
N CYS A 53 -2.01 -9.21 4.88
CA CYS A 53 -1.13 -8.16 4.40
C CYS A 53 -1.90 -6.90 4.01
N LEU A 54 -3.04 -7.04 3.29
CA LEU A 54 -3.88 -5.89 2.93
C LEU A 54 -4.48 -5.20 4.16
N ARG A 55 -4.98 -5.95 5.13
CA ARG A 55 -5.48 -5.37 6.40
C ARG A 55 -4.38 -4.63 7.16
N SER A 56 -3.17 -5.19 7.17
CA SER A 56 -2.00 -4.55 7.80
C SER A 56 -1.61 -3.27 7.07
N ALA A 57 -1.54 -3.30 5.74
CA ALA A 57 -1.25 -2.13 4.91
C ALA A 57 -2.24 -0.99 5.18
N ASP A 58 -3.55 -1.29 5.22
CA ASP A 58 -4.57 -0.29 5.52
C ASP A 58 -4.42 0.28 6.95
N ALA A 59 -4.19 -0.59 7.94
CA ALA A 59 -4.01 -0.18 9.33
C ALA A 59 -2.78 0.71 9.55
N PHE A 60 -1.68 0.45 8.83
CA PHE A 60 -0.45 1.25 8.89
C PHE A 60 -0.49 2.51 8.00
N GLY A 61 -1.59 2.73 7.28
CA GLY A 61 -1.76 3.89 6.42
C GLY A 61 -1.02 3.80 5.09
N VAL A 62 -0.55 2.61 4.69
CA VAL A 62 -0.04 2.39 3.33
C VAL A 62 -1.19 2.57 2.34
N GLN A 63 -0.94 3.25 1.23
CA GLN A 63 -1.95 3.50 0.19
C GLN A 63 -1.76 2.58 -1.03
N HIS A 64 -0.52 2.31 -1.41
CA HIS A 64 -0.18 1.57 -2.63
C HIS A 64 0.33 0.18 -2.27
N VAL A 65 -0.31 -0.84 -2.85
CA VAL A 65 0.13 -2.24 -2.74
C VAL A 65 0.33 -2.78 -4.15
N HIS A 66 1.52 -3.29 -4.43
CA HIS A 66 1.90 -3.89 -5.70
C HIS A 66 1.80 -5.40 -5.57
N VAL A 67 1.16 -6.05 -6.53
CA VAL A 67 0.94 -7.50 -6.54
C VAL A 67 1.58 -8.07 -7.79
N ILE A 68 2.56 -8.96 -7.61
CA ILE A 68 3.23 -9.72 -8.65
C ILE A 68 2.76 -11.17 -8.54
N ASP A 69 2.30 -11.72 -9.65
CA ASP A 69 1.26 -12.74 -9.74
C ASP A 69 1.30 -13.97 -8.80
N THR A 70 0.09 -14.44 -8.47
CA THR A 70 -0.23 -15.81 -8.00
C THR A 70 -1.73 -16.09 -7.93
N ILE A 71 -2.59 -15.07 -7.92
CA ILE A 71 -4.01 -15.29 -7.61
C ILE A 71 -4.92 -14.44 -8.51
N ASP A 72 -5.01 -14.82 -9.79
CA ASP A 72 -6.10 -14.36 -10.65
C ASP A 72 -7.44 -15.02 -10.24
N ALA A 73 -7.40 -16.21 -9.64
CA ALA A 73 -8.58 -17.01 -9.29
C ALA A 73 -9.33 -16.58 -8.01
N ALA A 74 -8.74 -15.74 -7.15
CA ALA A 74 -9.33 -15.41 -5.84
C ALA A 74 -9.66 -13.93 -5.63
N ARG A 75 -9.73 -13.10 -6.69
CA ARG A 75 -10.25 -11.72 -6.58
C ARG A 75 -11.61 -11.67 -5.85
N GLY A 76 -12.46 -12.68 -6.07
CA GLY A 76 -13.73 -12.83 -5.36
C GLY A 76 -13.60 -13.21 -3.88
N ALA A 77 -12.65 -14.08 -3.51
CA ALA A 77 -12.43 -14.49 -2.12
C ALA A 77 -11.67 -13.43 -1.30
N LEU A 78 -10.86 -12.60 -1.94
CA LEU A 78 -10.12 -11.51 -1.32
C LEU A 78 -11.06 -10.47 -0.69
N ALA A 79 -12.14 -10.12 -1.38
CA ALA A 79 -13.13 -9.16 -0.88
C ALA A 79 -13.84 -9.65 0.40
N THR A 80 -14.05 -10.97 0.52
CA THR A 80 -14.67 -11.58 1.70
C THR A 80 -13.69 -11.70 2.86
N THR A 81 -12.41 -11.97 2.59
CA THR A 81 -11.39 -12.29 3.61
C THR A 81 -10.60 -11.08 4.11
N SER A 82 -10.46 -10.03 3.30
CA SER A 82 -9.75 -8.80 3.69
C SER A 82 -10.61 -7.79 4.45
N ALA A 83 -11.86 -8.16 4.77
CA ALA A 83 -12.82 -7.33 5.52
C ALA A 83 -13.08 -5.94 4.89
N GLY A 84 -12.95 -5.81 3.57
CA GLY A 84 -13.15 -4.56 2.85
C GLY A 84 -11.92 -3.65 2.76
N ALA A 85 -10.76 -4.06 3.27
CA ALA A 85 -9.51 -3.29 3.21
C ALA A 85 -9.09 -3.00 1.76
N GLU A 86 -9.35 -3.92 0.84
CA GLU A 86 -9.05 -3.79 -0.60
C GLU A 86 -9.71 -2.56 -1.23
N ARG A 87 -10.83 -2.07 -0.67
CA ARG A 87 -11.54 -0.89 -1.17
C ARG A 87 -10.87 0.44 -0.80
N TRP A 88 -9.98 0.42 0.19
CA TRP A 88 -9.30 1.60 0.71
C TRP A 88 -7.84 1.69 0.24
N LEU A 89 -7.35 0.65 -0.42
CA LEU A 89 -6.02 0.53 -0.99
C LEU A 89 -6.05 0.71 -2.50
N THR A 90 -4.93 1.14 -3.06
CA THR A 90 -4.69 1.14 -4.51
C THR A 90 -3.85 -0.08 -4.83
N LEU A 91 -4.46 -1.07 -5.48
CA LEU A 91 -3.79 -2.30 -5.88
C LEU A 91 -3.23 -2.15 -7.30
N HIS A 92 -1.92 -2.31 -7.44
CA HIS A 92 -1.22 -2.29 -8.72
C HIS A 92 -0.81 -3.71 -9.08
N HIS A 93 -1.37 -4.25 -10.16
CA HIS A 93 -1.05 -5.62 -10.60
C HIS A 93 0.04 -5.60 -11.66
N HIS A 94 1.04 -6.47 -11.48
CA HIS A 94 2.20 -6.58 -12.36
C HIS A 94 2.33 -8.02 -12.85
N ALA A 95 2.59 -8.18 -14.15
CA ALA A 95 2.80 -9.49 -14.76
C ALA A 95 4.14 -10.14 -14.37
N SER A 96 5.10 -9.35 -13.87
CA SER A 96 6.41 -9.84 -13.46
C SER A 96 7.06 -8.93 -12.41
N ALA A 97 8.02 -9.48 -11.65
CA ALA A 97 8.82 -8.71 -10.72
C ALA A 97 9.59 -7.58 -11.42
N ARG A 98 10.06 -7.82 -12.66
CA ARG A 98 10.73 -6.81 -13.47
C ARG A 98 9.84 -5.59 -13.71
N ASN A 99 8.60 -5.79 -14.14
CA ASN A 99 7.69 -4.68 -14.40
C ASN A 99 7.36 -3.90 -13.13
N CYS A 100 7.20 -4.60 -12.01
CA CYS A 100 6.99 -3.97 -10.72
C CYS A 100 8.18 -3.10 -10.31
N MET A 101 9.40 -3.63 -10.43
CA MET A 101 10.62 -2.88 -10.11
C MET A 101 10.78 -1.66 -11.03
N GLU A 102 10.56 -1.80 -12.33
CA GLU A 102 10.64 -0.67 -13.28
C GLU A 102 9.66 0.44 -12.91
N ALA A 103 8.42 0.10 -12.53
CA ALA A 103 7.43 1.06 -12.08
C ALA A 103 7.85 1.77 -10.79
N LEU A 104 8.27 1.00 -9.77
CA LEU A 104 8.67 1.55 -8.47
C LEU A 104 9.91 2.45 -8.57
N LEU A 105 10.93 2.02 -9.31
CA LEU A 105 12.14 2.81 -9.54
C LEU A 105 11.82 4.07 -10.35
N GLY A 106 10.96 3.98 -11.36
CA GLY A 106 10.49 5.12 -12.14
C GLY A 106 9.74 6.17 -11.31
N ASP A 107 9.01 5.72 -10.28
CA ASP A 107 8.32 6.56 -9.32
C ASP A 107 9.24 7.09 -8.19
N GLY A 108 10.54 6.76 -8.23
CA GLY A 108 11.55 7.25 -7.28
C GLY A 108 11.63 6.48 -5.96
N TYR A 109 11.06 5.28 -5.88
CA TYR A 109 11.18 4.43 -4.69
C TYR A 109 12.56 3.77 -4.61
N ALA A 110 13.11 3.68 -3.40
CA ALA A 110 14.08 2.65 -3.07
C ALA A 110 13.33 1.32 -2.82
N VAL A 111 13.80 0.22 -3.42
CA VAL A 111 13.17 -1.10 -3.30
C VAL A 111 13.99 -1.98 -2.37
N LEU A 112 13.34 -2.52 -1.34
CA LEU A 112 13.90 -3.48 -0.40
C LEU A 112 13.18 -4.82 -0.53
N ALA A 113 13.93 -5.92 -0.46
CA ALA A 113 13.40 -7.27 -0.49
C ALA A 113 13.83 -8.02 0.77
N SER A 114 12.92 -8.83 1.32
CA SER A 114 13.26 -9.81 2.36
C SER A 114 13.89 -11.03 1.70
N ASP A 115 15.08 -11.40 2.17
CA ASP A 115 15.81 -12.55 1.67
C ASP A 115 16.41 -13.32 2.85
N LEU A 116 16.57 -14.65 2.70
CA LEU A 116 17.06 -15.54 3.75
C LEU A 116 18.47 -16.10 3.45
N SER A 117 19.15 -15.58 2.42
CA SER A 117 20.53 -15.96 2.10
C SER A 117 21.54 -15.33 3.07
N GLU A 118 22.75 -15.89 3.09
CA GLU A 118 23.86 -15.42 3.91
C GLU A 118 24.27 -13.97 3.62
N GLY A 119 23.99 -13.47 2.40
CA GLY A 119 24.28 -12.09 2.01
C GLY A 119 23.23 -11.06 2.46
N SER A 120 22.15 -11.49 3.11
CA SER A 120 21.10 -10.61 3.60
C SER A 120 21.58 -9.78 4.80
N ARG A 121 21.03 -8.55 4.93
CA ARG A 121 21.34 -7.63 6.02
C ARG A 121 20.11 -7.43 6.91
N PRO A 122 20.28 -7.21 8.22
CA PRO A 122 19.18 -6.80 9.09
C PRO A 122 18.50 -5.53 8.56
N LEU A 123 17.15 -5.50 8.63
CA LEU A 123 16.38 -4.37 8.11
C LEU A 123 16.74 -3.03 8.78
N GLY A 124 17.05 -3.04 10.09
CA GLY A 124 17.45 -1.83 10.82
C GLY A 124 18.66 -1.15 10.19
N ASP A 125 19.73 -1.90 9.96
CA ASP A 125 20.97 -1.41 9.36
C ASP A 125 20.75 -0.82 7.96
N VAL A 126 19.87 -1.43 7.17
CA VAL A 126 19.55 -0.95 5.81
C VAL A 126 18.71 0.33 5.86
N LEU A 127 17.80 0.44 6.82
CA LEU A 127 16.97 1.65 6.97
C LEU A 127 17.80 2.85 7.44
N GLU A 128 18.70 2.66 8.39
CA GLU A 128 19.59 3.74 8.86
C GLU A 128 20.43 4.32 7.71
N GLU A 129 20.88 3.47 6.78
CA GLU A 129 21.63 3.89 5.59
C GLU A 129 20.76 4.67 4.59
N LEU A 130 19.51 4.26 4.39
CA LEU A 130 18.62 4.83 3.36
C LEU A 130 17.93 6.13 3.77
N VAL A 131 17.50 6.25 5.03
CA VAL A 131 16.71 7.39 5.52
C VAL A 131 17.40 8.17 6.64
N GLY A 132 18.60 7.76 7.05
CA GLY A 132 19.22 8.25 8.28
C GLY A 132 18.64 7.56 9.51
N ALA A 133 19.31 7.68 10.66
CA ALA A 133 18.76 7.17 11.92
C ALA A 133 17.37 7.78 12.15
N PRO A 134 16.35 6.97 12.53
CA PRO A 134 15.05 7.52 12.86
C PRO A 134 15.24 8.54 13.99
N ASP A 135 14.74 9.76 13.81
CA ASP A 135 14.67 10.74 14.90
C ASP A 135 13.97 10.06 16.08
N GLY A 136 14.71 9.92 17.20
CA GLY A 136 14.34 9.13 18.37
C GLY A 136 13.01 9.50 19.02
#